data_AF-H8KL17-F1
#
_entry.id   AF-H8KL17-F1
#
_cell.length_a   1.000
_cell.length_b   1.000
_cell.length_c   1.000
_cell.angle_alpha   90.00
_cell.angle_beta   90.00
_cell.angle_gamma   90.00
#
_symmetry.space_group_name_H-M   'P 1'
#
loop_
_entity.id
_entity.type
_entity.pdbx_description
1 polymer ?
#
loop_
_entity_poly.entity_id
_entity_poly.type
_entity_poly.pdbx_seq_one_letter_code
_entity_poly.pdbx_strand_id
1 'polypeptide(L)'
;MKNSAAALITSLLIISAIYSCRHSTENKDKSTSDENESIDTSAVLKPLREKVLTAEEQKALTPDMVIKILADGNKRFMNNDLTARDHSAMVREAVVGQYPKAVILSCLDSRIPVEDVFDKGIGDLFVARVAGNFVNEDILGSMEFGCKISGAKLILVLGHESCGAIKAAIDQVKLGNITAMLTKITPAVNRSTDFKGDKTSKDAEYVEYVAKNNVLTTIENIKRKSPILKAMADKGEIKIIGAYYDLNTGEVIFL
;
A
#
# COMPACT_ATOMS: atom_id res chain seq x y z
N MET A 1 48.37 -30.50 33.87
CA MET A 1 49.71 -29.87 33.88
C MET A 1 49.66 -28.59 33.07
N LYS A 2 50.28 -27.53 33.60
CA LYS A 2 50.14 -26.11 33.24
C LYS A 2 50.88 -25.71 31.96
N ASN A 3 50.38 -24.66 31.28
CA ASN A 3 51.06 -23.41 30.84
C ASN A 3 50.13 -22.72 29.82
N SER A 4 49.45 -21.60 30.11
CA SER A 4 49.88 -20.20 30.36
C SER A 4 50.67 -19.55 29.23
N ALA A 5 50.01 -18.67 28.47
CA ALA A 5 50.59 -17.47 27.88
C ALA A 5 49.51 -16.37 27.87
N ALA A 6 49.84 -15.24 28.50
CA ALA A 6 48.97 -14.11 28.77
C ALA A 6 49.06 -13.05 27.65
N ALA A 7 47.96 -12.33 27.41
CA ALA A 7 47.97 -11.08 26.65
C ALA A 7 47.28 -10.00 27.49
N LEU A 8 48.07 -9.06 28.01
CA LEU A 8 47.64 -7.79 28.59
C LEU A 8 47.28 -6.83 27.45
N ILE A 9 46.09 -6.22 27.50
CA ILE A 9 45.80 -4.98 26.78
C ILE A 9 45.31 -3.97 27.82
N THR A 10 46.17 -3.00 28.10
CA THR A 10 45.98 -1.95 29.10
C THR A 10 45.27 -0.76 28.47
N SER A 11 44.16 -0.35 29.07
CA SER A 11 43.46 0.90 28.79
C SER A 11 44.29 2.12 29.17
N LEU A 12 44.36 3.14 28.31
CA LEU A 12 44.80 4.50 28.69
C LEU A 12 43.84 5.55 28.11
N LEU A 13 43.00 6.11 28.99
CA LEU A 13 42.46 7.46 28.90
C LEU A 13 43.56 8.44 29.37
N ILE A 14 43.63 9.65 28.80
CA ILE A 14 43.97 10.95 29.44
C ILE A 14 43.98 12.05 28.34
N ILE A 15 42.99 12.95 28.33
CA ILE A 15 42.98 14.37 28.79
C ILE A 15 43.53 15.39 27.78
N SER A 16 42.69 16.42 27.62
CA SER A 16 42.71 17.67 26.89
C SER A 16 43.82 18.68 27.25
N ALA A 17 44.19 19.53 26.27
CA ALA A 17 44.76 20.88 26.43
C ALA A 17 44.46 21.67 25.14
N ILE A 18 43.51 22.62 25.11
CA ILE A 18 43.62 24.05 25.47
C ILE A 18 44.82 24.77 24.83
N TYR A 19 44.51 25.62 23.84
CA TYR A 19 45.27 26.78 23.37
C TYR A 19 44.22 27.75 22.78
N SER A 20 44.21 29.06 22.95
CA SER A 20 44.80 30.01 23.90
C SER A 20 44.05 31.34 23.67
N CYS A 21 43.97 32.16 24.71
CA CYS A 21 43.26 33.43 24.77
C CYS A 21 43.82 34.51 23.82
N ARG A 22 42.96 35.47 23.44
CA ARG A 22 43.30 36.89 23.59
C ARG A 22 42.05 37.75 23.79
N HIS A 23 42.22 38.70 24.71
CA HIS A 23 41.20 39.46 25.42
C HIS A 23 41.36 40.96 25.08
N SER A 24 40.26 41.72 25.04
CA SER A 24 40.15 43.15 25.41
C SER A 24 38.65 43.48 25.45
N THR A 25 38.03 43.55 26.64
CA THR A 25 37.75 44.78 27.42
C THR A 25 36.97 45.84 26.66
N GLU A 26 35.67 46.01 26.96
CA GLU A 26 35.16 47.13 27.77
C GLU A 26 33.63 47.07 27.93
N ASN A 27 33.22 47.62 29.07
CA ASN A 27 31.90 47.58 29.70
C ASN A 27 30.99 48.68 29.10
N LYS A 28 29.69 48.41 28.91
CA LYS A 28 28.59 49.40 29.03
C LYS A 28 27.22 48.75 28.92
N ASP A 29 26.52 48.73 30.04
CA ASP A 29 25.06 48.61 30.13
C ASP A 29 24.37 49.52 29.11
N LYS A 30 23.47 48.93 28.33
CA LYS A 30 22.29 49.61 27.79
C LYS A 30 21.22 48.59 27.51
N SER A 31 20.13 48.73 28.27
CA SER A 31 18.85 48.08 28.08
C SER A 31 18.38 48.14 26.63
N THR A 32 18.12 46.99 26.03
CA THR A 32 17.19 46.85 24.91
C THR A 32 16.43 45.55 25.11
N SER A 33 15.12 45.68 25.11
CA SER A 33 14.11 44.63 25.21
C SER A 33 14.36 43.52 24.19
N ASP A 34 14.68 42.33 24.67
CA ASP A 34 14.58 41.11 23.87
C ASP A 34 13.10 40.82 23.64
N GLU A 35 12.65 41.06 22.42
CA GLU A 35 11.40 40.53 21.89
C GLU A 35 11.50 39.00 21.92
N ASN A 36 10.87 38.44 22.96
CA ASN A 36 10.64 37.02 23.09
C ASN A 36 9.57 36.64 22.05
N GLU A 37 9.97 36.37 20.81
CA GLU A 37 9.13 35.70 19.82
C GLU A 37 8.80 34.30 20.36
N SER A 38 7.73 34.24 21.14
CA SER A 38 7.05 32.99 21.45
C SER A 38 6.56 32.41 20.14
N ILE A 39 7.28 31.40 19.63
CA ILE A 39 6.74 30.50 18.61
C ILE A 39 5.45 29.93 19.18
N ASP A 40 4.34 30.43 18.66
CA ASP A 40 3.01 29.97 18.97
C ASP A 40 2.87 28.54 18.45
N THR A 41 3.20 27.59 19.32
CA THR A 41 2.97 26.15 19.12
C THR A 41 1.48 25.79 19.18
N SER A 42 0.58 26.78 19.27
CA SER A 42 -0.88 26.61 19.25
C SER A 42 -1.52 26.75 17.87
N ALA A 43 -0.76 26.57 16.78
CA ALA A 43 -1.30 26.02 15.55
C ALA A 43 -1.70 24.55 15.79
N VAL A 44 -2.69 24.37 16.67
CA VAL A 44 -3.39 23.14 16.98
C VAL A 44 -3.83 22.57 15.65
N LEU A 45 -3.14 21.50 15.23
CA LEU A 45 -3.53 20.64 14.14
C LEU A 45 -5.05 20.44 14.23
N LYS A 46 -5.77 20.99 13.25
CA LYS A 46 -7.21 20.75 13.08
C LYS A 46 -7.45 19.24 13.17
N PRO A 47 -8.52 18.81 13.84
CA PRO A 47 -8.63 17.45 14.34
C PRO A 47 -8.49 16.43 13.21
N LEU A 48 -7.51 15.53 13.40
CA LEU A 48 -7.33 14.29 12.64
C LEU A 48 -8.60 13.44 12.77
N ARG A 49 -9.44 13.35 11.73
CA ARG A 49 -10.42 12.25 11.58
C ARG A 49 -11.16 12.32 10.25
N GLU A 50 -10.94 11.30 9.43
CA GLU A 50 -12.01 10.76 8.59
C GLU A 50 -12.77 9.79 9.51
N LYS A 51 -14.01 10.11 9.86
CA LYS A 51 -14.88 9.27 10.71
C LYS A 51 -14.98 7.86 10.10
N VAL A 52 -14.93 6.81 10.93
CA VAL A 52 -15.21 5.44 10.46
C VAL A 52 -16.62 5.39 9.88
N LEU A 53 -16.74 4.87 8.66
CA LEU A 53 -18.01 4.78 7.93
C LEU A 53 -19.07 4.03 8.74
N THR A 54 -20.32 4.50 8.75
CA THR A 54 -21.43 3.75 9.37
C THR A 54 -22.08 2.77 8.39
N ALA A 55 -22.91 1.86 8.91
CA ALA A 55 -23.69 0.91 8.10
C ALA A 55 -24.61 1.63 7.10
N GLU A 56 -25.28 2.70 7.54
CA GLU A 56 -26.21 3.49 6.73
C GLU A 56 -25.46 4.23 5.61
N GLU A 57 -24.33 4.84 5.94
CA GLU A 57 -23.46 5.52 4.97
C GLU A 57 -22.95 4.52 3.93
N GLN A 58 -22.51 3.32 4.33
CA GLN A 58 -22.09 2.26 3.40
C GLN A 58 -23.24 1.76 2.52
N LYS A 59 -24.45 1.60 3.07
CA LYS A 59 -25.62 1.14 2.32
C LYS A 59 -26.03 2.12 1.24
N ALA A 60 -25.80 3.42 1.44
CA ALA A 60 -26.05 4.45 0.45
C ALA A 60 -25.03 4.49 -0.70
N LEU A 61 -23.88 3.81 -0.57
CA LEU A 61 -22.86 3.76 -1.62
C LEU A 61 -23.29 2.84 -2.76
N THR A 62 -23.11 3.33 -3.99
CA THR A 62 -23.11 2.51 -5.20
C THR A 62 -21.69 2.11 -5.58
N PRO A 63 -21.50 1.05 -6.39
CA PRO A 63 -20.17 0.68 -6.89
C PRO A 63 -19.46 1.84 -7.61
N ASP A 64 -20.18 2.63 -8.42
CA ASP A 64 -19.61 3.76 -9.16
C ASP A 64 -19.17 4.90 -8.25
N MET A 65 -19.92 5.16 -7.17
CA MET A 65 -19.48 6.11 -6.14
C MET A 65 -18.18 5.64 -5.49
N VAL A 66 -18.04 4.35 -5.19
CA VAL A 66 -16.81 3.81 -4.60
C VAL A 66 -15.63 3.94 -5.56
N ILE A 67 -15.80 3.64 -6.85
CA ILE A 67 -14.74 3.84 -7.87
C ILE A 67 -14.29 5.30 -7.89
N LYS A 68 -15.25 6.25 -7.90
CA LYS A 68 -14.94 7.68 -7.87
C LYS A 68 -14.20 8.08 -6.59
N ILE A 69 -14.62 7.58 -5.43
CA ILE A 69 -13.97 7.85 -4.14
C ILE A 69 -12.51 7.39 -4.16
N LEU A 70 -12.24 6.19 -4.69
CA LEU A 70 -10.87 5.66 -4.82
C LEU A 70 -10.04 6.50 -5.81
N ALA A 71 -10.59 6.84 -6.97
CA ALA A 71 -9.90 7.67 -7.96
C ALA A 71 -9.57 9.07 -7.41
N ASP A 72 -10.49 9.70 -6.68
CA ASP A 72 -10.25 11.00 -6.05
C ASP A 72 -9.21 10.89 -4.92
N GLY A 73 -9.18 9.77 -4.20
CA GLY A 73 -8.15 9.47 -3.21
C GLY A 73 -6.77 9.30 -3.82
N ASN A 74 -6.67 8.60 -4.95
CA ASN A 74 -5.42 8.45 -5.66
C ASN A 74 -4.88 9.78 -6.21
N LYS A 75 -5.74 10.68 -6.67
CA LYS A 75 -5.34 12.04 -7.02
C LYS A 75 -4.73 12.79 -5.84
N ARG A 76 -5.24 12.61 -4.62
CA ARG A 76 -4.66 13.21 -3.41
C ARG A 76 -3.29 12.62 -3.09
N PHE A 77 -3.15 11.30 -3.21
CA PHE A 77 -1.86 10.62 -3.05
C PHE A 77 -0.80 11.17 -4.03
N MET A 78 -1.13 11.27 -5.32
CA MET A 78 -0.22 11.81 -6.35
C MET A 78 0.19 13.26 -6.09
N ASN A 79 -0.67 14.05 -5.46
CA ASN A 79 -0.43 15.47 -5.15
C ASN A 79 0.19 15.70 -3.76
N ASN A 80 0.52 14.63 -3.02
CA ASN A 80 1.01 14.71 -1.64
C ASN A 80 0.05 15.48 -0.70
N ASP A 81 -1.26 15.32 -0.91
CA ASP A 81 -2.36 15.95 -0.17
C ASP A 81 -3.16 14.90 0.61
N LEU A 82 -2.45 14.03 1.33
CA LEU A 82 -3.06 12.94 2.08
C LEU A 82 -3.80 13.45 3.32
N THR A 83 -4.93 12.81 3.63
CA THR A 83 -5.69 13.14 4.83
C THR A 83 -4.93 12.67 6.06
N ALA A 84 -4.67 13.58 7.00
CA ALA A 84 -4.05 13.22 8.28
C ALA A 84 -5.04 12.38 9.13
N ARG A 85 -4.59 11.22 9.63
CA ARG A 85 -5.41 10.28 10.43
C ARG A 85 -4.73 9.84 11.72
N ASP A 86 -5.51 9.76 12.80
CA ASP A 86 -5.11 9.06 14.03
C ASP A 86 -5.57 7.60 13.94
N HIS A 87 -4.69 6.75 13.44
CA HIS A 87 -4.94 5.32 13.28
C HIS A 87 -5.30 4.64 14.60
N SER A 88 -4.69 5.05 15.71
CA SER A 88 -4.95 4.44 17.03
C SER A 88 -6.38 4.69 17.48
N ALA A 89 -6.86 5.92 17.29
CA ALA A 89 -8.25 6.28 17.55
C ALA A 89 -9.22 5.56 16.61
N MET A 90 -8.94 5.53 15.30
CA MET A 90 -9.81 4.87 14.32
C MET A 90 -9.93 3.37 14.58
N VAL A 91 -8.85 2.70 14.99
CA VAL A 91 -8.90 1.28 15.40
C VAL A 91 -9.86 1.08 16.58
N ARG A 92 -9.82 1.96 17.60
CA ARG A 92 -10.74 1.88 18.75
C ARG A 92 -12.19 2.11 18.35
N GLU A 93 -12.44 2.99 17.39
CA GLU A 93 -13.78 3.24 16.86
C GLU A 93 -14.30 2.06 16.03
N ALA A 94 -13.43 1.43 15.25
CA ALA A 94 -13.75 0.27 14.43
C ALA A 94 -14.02 -1.02 15.22
N VAL A 95 -13.81 -1.03 16.55
CA VAL A 95 -14.06 -2.21 17.41
C VAL A 95 -15.53 -2.63 17.37
N VAL A 96 -16.46 -1.67 17.25
CA VAL A 96 -17.90 -1.95 17.22
C VAL A 96 -18.39 -2.45 15.87
N GLY A 97 -17.56 -2.37 14.83
CA GLY A 97 -17.86 -2.81 13.47
C GLY A 97 -17.06 -2.06 12.42
N GLN A 98 -16.86 -2.70 11.26
CA GLN A 98 -16.22 -2.12 10.08
C GLN A 98 -17.14 -2.26 8.88
N TYR A 99 -17.20 -1.22 8.05
CA TYR A 99 -18.10 -1.12 6.92
C TYR A 99 -17.28 -0.77 5.67
N PRO A 100 -16.50 -1.71 5.13
CA PRO A 100 -15.59 -1.44 4.02
C PRO A 100 -16.33 -1.00 2.77
N LYS A 101 -15.82 0.01 2.08
CA LYS A 101 -16.31 0.46 0.78
C LYS A 101 -15.95 -0.55 -0.31
N ALA A 102 -14.73 -1.10 -0.23
CA ALA A 102 -14.17 -2.01 -1.22
C ALA A 102 -13.32 -3.13 -0.60
N VAL A 103 -13.20 -4.23 -1.35
CA VAL A 103 -12.18 -5.25 -1.16
C VAL A 103 -11.12 -5.05 -2.26
N ILE A 104 -9.85 -4.89 -1.88
CA ILE A 104 -8.74 -4.70 -2.81
C ILE A 104 -7.81 -5.90 -2.74
N LEU A 105 -7.59 -6.54 -3.88
CA LEU A 105 -6.54 -7.54 -4.06
C LEU A 105 -5.31 -6.87 -4.67
N SER A 106 -4.24 -6.76 -3.89
CA SER A 106 -2.98 -6.12 -4.28
C SER A 106 -1.81 -7.11 -4.21
N CYS A 107 -0.68 -6.70 -4.77
CA CYS A 107 0.56 -7.46 -4.66
C CYS A 107 1.14 -7.39 -3.23
N LEU A 108 1.95 -8.38 -2.85
CA LEU A 108 2.77 -8.35 -1.63
C LEU A 108 3.86 -7.25 -1.65
N ASP A 109 4.06 -6.59 -2.80
CA ASP A 109 5.06 -5.54 -3.01
C ASP A 109 4.90 -4.36 -2.02
N SER A 110 5.88 -4.16 -1.13
CA SER A 110 5.80 -3.17 -0.06
C SER A 110 5.72 -1.72 -0.53
N ARG A 111 6.01 -1.45 -1.82
CA ARG A 111 5.94 -0.11 -2.41
C ARG A 111 4.51 0.35 -2.74
N ILE A 112 3.52 -0.48 -2.43
CA ILE A 112 2.10 -0.22 -2.69
C ILE A 112 1.34 -0.18 -1.36
N PRO A 113 1.44 0.93 -0.59
CA PRO A 113 0.61 1.13 0.58
C PRO A 113 -0.82 1.43 0.13
N VAL A 114 -1.64 0.40 -0.03
CA VAL A 114 -2.97 0.48 -0.68
C VAL A 114 -3.87 1.54 -0.06
N GLU A 115 -3.88 1.63 1.27
CA GLU A 115 -4.65 2.61 2.02
C GLU A 115 -4.20 4.04 1.71
N ASP A 116 -2.90 4.29 1.63
CA ASP A 116 -2.36 5.61 1.28
C ASP A 116 -2.60 5.93 -0.21
N VAL A 117 -2.38 4.96 -1.10
CA VAL A 117 -2.58 5.09 -2.56
C VAL A 117 -4.01 5.51 -2.89
N PHE A 118 -4.99 5.10 -2.08
CA PHE A 118 -6.38 5.53 -2.22
C PHE A 118 -6.83 6.57 -1.19
N ASP A 119 -5.90 7.09 -0.39
CA ASP A 119 -6.12 7.98 0.74
C ASP A 119 -7.36 7.57 1.57
N LYS A 120 -7.35 6.35 2.11
CA LYS A 120 -8.41 5.76 2.93
C LYS A 120 -7.89 5.37 4.32
N GLY A 121 -8.79 5.32 5.30
CA GLY A 121 -8.47 4.99 6.68
C GLY A 121 -8.88 3.58 7.11
N ILE A 122 -8.72 3.31 8.40
CA ILE A 122 -9.13 2.04 9.01
C ILE A 122 -10.63 1.81 8.84
N GLY A 123 -11.00 0.61 8.38
CA GLY A 123 -12.39 0.21 8.16
C GLY A 123 -12.97 0.61 6.81
N ASP A 124 -12.25 1.41 6.00
CA ASP A 124 -12.70 1.79 4.66
C ASP A 124 -12.45 0.72 3.61
N LEU A 125 -11.38 -0.06 3.75
CA LEU A 125 -10.94 -1.04 2.78
C LEU A 125 -10.63 -2.36 3.49
N PHE A 126 -10.98 -3.47 2.85
CA PHE A 126 -10.37 -4.76 3.13
C PHE A 126 -9.30 -5.05 2.08
N VAL A 127 -8.06 -5.26 2.51
CA VAL A 127 -6.92 -5.46 1.61
C VAL A 127 -6.37 -6.87 1.74
N ALA A 128 -6.46 -7.64 0.65
CA ALA A 128 -5.78 -8.92 0.52
C ALA A 128 -4.49 -8.74 -0.29
N ARG A 129 -3.40 -9.36 0.15
CA ARG A 129 -2.09 -9.22 -0.51
C ARG A 129 -1.46 -10.57 -0.82
N VAL A 130 -1.05 -10.76 -2.06
CA VAL A 130 -0.31 -11.95 -2.50
C VAL A 130 0.65 -11.58 -3.63
N ALA A 131 1.83 -12.19 -3.70
CA ALA A 131 2.80 -11.88 -4.75
C ALA A 131 2.21 -12.20 -6.14
N GLY A 132 2.03 -11.18 -6.98
CA GLY A 132 1.39 -11.29 -8.29
C GLY A 132 -0.14 -11.25 -8.28
N ASN A 133 -0.76 -10.79 -7.18
CA ASN A 133 -2.18 -10.40 -7.07
C ASN A 133 -3.19 -11.36 -7.76
N PHE A 134 -2.93 -12.66 -7.72
CA PHE A 134 -3.82 -13.71 -8.21
C PHE A 134 -4.81 -14.12 -7.12
N VAL A 135 -5.87 -14.85 -7.49
CA VAL A 135 -6.85 -15.36 -6.53
C VAL A 135 -6.64 -16.85 -6.22
N ASN A 136 -6.64 -17.20 -4.93
CA ASN A 136 -6.73 -18.55 -4.40
C ASN A 136 -8.04 -18.72 -3.59
N GLU A 137 -8.22 -19.87 -2.95
CA GLU A 137 -9.44 -20.18 -2.18
C GLU A 137 -9.63 -19.23 -0.99
N ASP A 138 -8.58 -19.01 -0.19
CA ASP A 138 -8.66 -18.14 0.99
C ASP A 138 -8.98 -16.68 0.63
N ILE A 139 -8.37 -16.16 -0.44
CA ILE A 139 -8.63 -14.80 -0.93
C ILE A 139 -10.05 -14.71 -1.48
N LEU A 140 -10.53 -15.73 -2.20
CA LEU A 140 -11.89 -15.73 -2.74
C LEU A 140 -12.93 -15.78 -1.62
N GLY A 141 -12.74 -16.61 -0.60
CA GLY A 141 -13.59 -16.64 0.59
C GLY A 141 -13.56 -15.31 1.34
N SER A 142 -12.40 -14.66 1.43
CA SER A 142 -12.26 -13.32 2.03
C SER A 142 -13.02 -12.26 1.23
N MET A 143 -13.01 -12.32 -0.10
CA MET A 143 -13.81 -11.44 -0.96
C MET A 143 -15.32 -11.68 -0.79
N GLU A 144 -15.75 -12.94 -0.73
CA GLU A 144 -17.14 -13.30 -0.44
C GLU A 144 -17.58 -12.75 0.91
N PHE A 145 -16.75 -12.88 1.94
CA PHE A 145 -17.02 -12.28 3.24
C PHE A 145 -17.13 -10.75 3.15
N GLY A 146 -16.14 -10.08 2.56
CA GLY A 146 -16.10 -8.62 2.44
C GLY A 146 -17.29 -8.04 1.68
N CYS A 147 -17.73 -8.69 0.60
CA CYS A 147 -18.87 -8.24 -0.18
C CYS A 147 -20.21 -8.71 0.40
N LYS A 148 -20.40 -10.02 0.59
CA LYS A 148 -21.70 -10.60 0.93
C LYS A 148 -22.08 -10.39 2.39
N ILE A 149 -21.10 -10.41 3.29
CA ILE A 149 -21.33 -10.30 4.74
C ILE A 149 -21.08 -8.86 5.19
N SER A 150 -19.93 -8.28 4.85
CA SER A 150 -19.54 -6.93 5.28
C SER A 150 -20.06 -5.79 4.39
N GLY A 151 -20.67 -6.09 3.25
CA GLY A 151 -21.41 -5.11 2.45
C GLY A 151 -20.60 -4.25 1.48
N ALA A 152 -19.31 -4.55 1.25
CA ALA A 152 -18.47 -3.82 0.29
C ALA A 152 -19.07 -3.80 -1.12
N LYS A 153 -18.95 -2.65 -1.80
CA LYS A 153 -19.57 -2.38 -3.11
C LYS A 153 -18.65 -2.63 -4.31
N LEU A 154 -17.37 -2.85 -4.05
CA LEU A 154 -16.37 -2.95 -5.09
C LEU A 154 -15.34 -4.02 -4.75
N ILE A 155 -14.98 -4.82 -5.74
CA ILE A 155 -13.74 -5.59 -5.77
C ILE A 155 -12.81 -4.93 -6.79
N LEU A 156 -11.63 -4.53 -6.34
CA LEU A 156 -10.58 -3.98 -7.18
C LEU A 156 -9.37 -4.92 -7.18
N VAL A 157 -8.98 -5.40 -8.36
CA VAL A 157 -7.71 -6.13 -8.55
C VAL A 157 -6.65 -5.14 -9.01
N LEU A 158 -5.66 -4.87 -8.17
CA LEU A 158 -4.62 -3.88 -8.40
C LEU A 158 -3.30 -4.57 -8.80
N GLY A 159 -3.00 -4.52 -10.10
CA GLY A 159 -1.67 -4.82 -10.63
C GLY A 159 -0.74 -3.62 -10.49
N HIS A 160 0.55 -3.79 -10.77
CA HIS A 160 1.51 -2.70 -10.66
C HIS A 160 2.73 -2.87 -11.56
N GLU A 161 3.44 -1.76 -11.74
CA GLU A 161 4.70 -1.67 -12.46
C GLU A 161 5.81 -2.54 -11.88
N SER A 162 6.61 -3.13 -12.76
CA SER A 162 7.83 -3.86 -12.40
C SER A 162 7.63 -4.98 -11.36
N CYS A 163 6.48 -5.66 -11.39
CA CYS A 163 6.16 -6.73 -10.45
C CYS A 163 7.13 -7.91 -10.52
N GLY A 164 7.79 -8.22 -9.38
CA GLY A 164 8.75 -9.31 -9.28
C GLY A 164 8.14 -10.70 -9.54
N ALA A 165 6.89 -10.93 -9.12
CA ALA A 165 6.21 -12.21 -9.36
C ALA A 165 5.85 -12.40 -10.84
N ILE A 166 5.49 -11.31 -11.54
CA ILE A 166 5.25 -11.34 -12.98
C ILE A 166 6.55 -11.66 -13.73
N LYS A 167 7.66 -10.96 -13.39
CA LYS A 167 8.99 -11.23 -13.96
C LYS A 167 9.41 -12.70 -13.73
N ALA A 168 9.27 -13.20 -12.50
CA ALA A 168 9.60 -14.58 -12.18
C ALA A 168 8.71 -15.61 -12.92
N ALA A 169 7.43 -15.28 -13.19
CA ALA A 169 6.54 -16.13 -13.98
C ALA A 169 6.97 -16.17 -15.46
N ILE A 170 7.35 -15.02 -16.03
CA ILE A 170 7.92 -14.92 -17.39
C ILE A 170 9.19 -15.76 -17.50
N ASP A 171 10.07 -15.67 -16.51
CA ASP A 171 11.33 -16.41 -16.44
C ASP A 171 11.16 -17.90 -16.05
N GLN A 172 9.92 -18.32 -15.77
CA GLN A 172 9.58 -19.69 -15.38
C GLN A 172 10.39 -20.22 -14.18
N VAL A 173 10.68 -19.35 -13.21
CA VAL A 173 11.50 -19.67 -12.03
C VAL A 173 10.97 -20.92 -11.32
N LYS A 174 11.90 -21.83 -10.97
CA LYS A 174 11.63 -23.07 -10.20
C LYS A 174 12.33 -23.00 -8.85
N LEU A 175 11.57 -22.73 -7.80
CA LEU A 175 12.10 -22.62 -6.43
C LEU A 175 11.01 -22.88 -5.39
N GLY A 176 11.02 -24.03 -4.73
CA GLY A 176 10.11 -24.36 -3.62
C GLY A 176 8.64 -23.98 -3.89
N ASN A 177 7.99 -23.38 -2.88
CA ASN A 177 6.60 -22.91 -2.96
C ASN A 177 6.37 -21.79 -3.98
N ILE A 178 7.43 -21.05 -4.36
CA ILE A 178 7.33 -20.00 -5.40
C ILE A 178 6.90 -20.65 -6.72
N THR A 179 7.40 -21.84 -7.05
CA THR A 179 7.01 -22.55 -8.28
C THR A 179 5.49 -22.73 -8.37
N ALA A 180 4.87 -23.26 -7.32
CA ALA A 180 3.43 -23.51 -7.27
C ALA A 180 2.64 -22.20 -7.35
N MET A 181 3.10 -21.15 -6.68
CA MET A 181 2.52 -19.82 -6.76
C MET A 181 2.56 -19.26 -8.19
N LEU A 182 3.71 -19.32 -8.87
CA LEU A 182 3.87 -18.79 -10.24
C LEU A 182 2.98 -19.50 -11.26
N THR A 183 2.61 -20.78 -11.04
CA THR A 183 1.64 -21.46 -11.91
C THR A 183 0.27 -20.77 -11.98
N LYS A 184 -0.08 -19.96 -10.97
CA LYS A 184 -1.32 -19.19 -10.93
C LYS A 184 -1.26 -17.94 -11.82
N ILE A 185 -0.05 -17.48 -12.16
CA ILE A 185 0.23 -16.32 -13.02
C ILE A 185 0.46 -16.76 -14.48
N THR A 186 0.95 -17.98 -14.70
CA THR A 186 1.24 -18.54 -16.04
C THR A 186 0.12 -18.34 -17.08
N PRO A 187 -1.18 -18.46 -16.75
CA PRO A 187 -2.23 -18.16 -17.74
C PRO A 187 -2.18 -16.75 -18.32
N ALA A 188 -1.75 -15.75 -17.54
CA ALA A 188 -1.58 -14.37 -18.01
C ALA A 188 -0.39 -14.23 -18.96
N VAL A 189 0.71 -14.95 -18.70
CA VAL A 189 1.86 -15.03 -19.62
C VAL A 189 1.42 -15.65 -20.94
N ASN A 190 0.68 -16.76 -20.90
CA ASN A 190 0.18 -17.46 -22.08
C ASN A 190 -0.83 -16.62 -22.88
N ARG A 191 -1.62 -15.77 -22.20
CA ARG A 191 -2.53 -14.81 -22.85
C ARG A 191 -1.76 -13.72 -23.59
N SER A 192 -0.55 -13.41 -23.17
CA SER A 192 0.24 -12.27 -23.66
C SER A 192 1.07 -12.59 -24.92
N THR A 193 0.69 -13.63 -25.68
CA THR A 193 1.44 -14.11 -26.84
C THR A 193 1.31 -13.22 -28.08
N ASP A 194 0.37 -12.29 -28.08
CA ASP A 194 0.14 -11.32 -29.16
C ASP A 194 1.02 -10.05 -29.06
N PHE A 195 1.75 -9.88 -27.95
CA PHE A 195 2.74 -8.81 -27.78
C PHE A 195 3.79 -8.81 -28.89
N LYS A 196 4.14 -7.63 -29.39
CA LYS A 196 4.97 -7.45 -30.60
C LYS A 196 6.46 -7.26 -30.31
N GLY A 197 6.84 -6.91 -29.07
CA GLY A 197 8.23 -6.74 -28.65
C GLY A 197 8.86 -8.00 -28.05
N ASP A 198 9.94 -7.80 -27.30
CA ASP A 198 10.71 -8.88 -26.71
C ASP A 198 9.96 -9.48 -25.52
N LYS A 199 9.59 -10.76 -25.63
CA LYS A 199 8.81 -11.47 -24.60
C LYS A 199 9.68 -11.97 -23.44
N THR A 200 10.42 -11.06 -22.81
CA THR A 200 11.36 -11.36 -21.73
C THR A 200 11.10 -10.49 -20.50
N SER A 201 11.52 -10.93 -19.32
CA SER A 201 11.36 -10.16 -18.08
C SER A 201 12.19 -8.86 -18.03
N LYS A 202 13.09 -8.67 -19.01
CA LYS A 202 13.91 -7.46 -19.17
C LYS A 202 13.21 -6.37 -19.97
N ASP A 203 12.20 -6.73 -20.77
CA ASP A 203 11.37 -5.77 -21.50
C ASP A 203 10.27 -5.26 -20.56
N ALA A 204 10.37 -3.98 -20.19
CA ALA A 204 9.43 -3.36 -19.25
C ALA A 204 8.01 -3.31 -19.81
N GLU A 205 7.85 -3.06 -21.12
CA GLU A 205 6.55 -3.00 -21.78
C GLU A 205 5.89 -4.38 -21.79
N TYR A 206 6.67 -5.44 -22.03
CA TYR A 206 6.15 -6.80 -21.94
C TYR A 206 5.73 -7.16 -20.50
N VAL A 207 6.54 -6.80 -19.50
CA VAL A 207 6.21 -7.06 -18.09
C VAL A 207 4.93 -6.32 -17.69
N GLU A 208 4.77 -5.07 -18.10
CA GLU A 208 3.53 -4.31 -17.90
C GLU A 208 2.34 -4.97 -18.60
N TYR A 209 2.50 -5.39 -19.86
CA TYR A 209 1.46 -6.04 -20.63
C TYR A 209 0.98 -7.33 -19.96
N VAL A 210 1.91 -8.17 -19.49
CA VAL A 210 1.61 -9.39 -18.72
C VAL A 210 0.95 -9.05 -17.39
N ALA A 211 1.39 -7.99 -16.69
CA ALA A 211 0.80 -7.57 -15.42
C ALA A 211 -0.66 -7.13 -15.59
N LYS A 212 -0.99 -6.34 -16.63
CA LYS A 212 -2.37 -5.95 -16.97
C LYS A 212 -3.20 -7.18 -17.35
N ASN A 213 -2.67 -8.09 -18.16
CA ASN A 213 -3.33 -9.37 -18.46
C ASN A 213 -3.56 -10.24 -17.22
N ASN A 214 -2.66 -10.20 -16.23
CA ASN A 214 -2.82 -10.91 -14.97
C ASN A 214 -3.96 -10.34 -14.11
N VAL A 215 -4.16 -9.02 -14.12
CA VAL A 215 -5.33 -8.37 -13.50
C VAL A 215 -6.62 -8.87 -14.15
N LEU A 216 -6.70 -8.84 -15.48
CA LEU A 216 -7.89 -9.28 -16.23
C LEU A 216 -8.18 -10.77 -16.01
N THR A 217 -7.17 -11.62 -16.10
CA THR A 217 -7.28 -13.06 -15.82
C THR A 217 -7.70 -13.33 -14.38
N THR A 218 -7.25 -12.51 -13.42
CA THR A 218 -7.69 -12.64 -12.02
C THR A 218 -9.17 -12.28 -11.86
N ILE A 219 -9.65 -11.21 -12.50
CA ILE A 219 -11.08 -10.84 -12.51
C ILE A 219 -11.94 -11.95 -13.11
N GLU A 220 -11.52 -12.52 -14.25
CA GLU A 220 -12.19 -13.67 -14.86
C GLU A 220 -12.24 -14.86 -13.90
N ASN A 221 -11.13 -15.14 -13.20
CA ASN A 221 -11.07 -16.21 -12.22
C ASN A 221 -11.98 -15.98 -11.01
N ILE A 222 -12.10 -14.74 -10.50
CA ILE A 222 -13.02 -14.39 -9.42
C ILE A 222 -14.46 -14.71 -9.85
N LYS A 223 -14.88 -14.19 -11.01
CA LYS A 223 -16.25 -14.40 -11.55
C LYS A 223 -16.54 -15.88 -11.84
N ARG A 224 -15.53 -16.62 -12.31
CA ARG A 224 -15.68 -18.03 -12.66
C ARG A 224 -15.73 -18.94 -11.45
N LYS A 225 -14.96 -18.64 -10.40
CA LYS A 225 -14.80 -19.52 -9.23
C LYS A 225 -15.72 -19.18 -8.07
N SER A 226 -16.29 -17.97 -8.03
CA SER A 226 -17.29 -17.58 -7.03
C SER A 226 -18.65 -17.29 -7.69
N PRO A 227 -19.59 -18.23 -7.63
CA PRO A 227 -20.98 -17.98 -8.04
C PRO A 227 -21.63 -16.85 -7.24
N ILE A 228 -21.23 -16.65 -5.97
CA ILE A 228 -21.76 -15.59 -5.09
C ILE A 228 -21.37 -14.22 -5.64
N LEU A 229 -20.07 -13.98 -5.82
CA LEU A 229 -19.56 -12.68 -6.28
C LEU A 229 -20.04 -12.40 -7.72
N LYS A 230 -20.10 -13.43 -8.56
CA LYS A 230 -20.65 -13.31 -9.91
C LYS A 230 -22.11 -12.85 -9.86
N ALA A 231 -22.96 -13.51 -9.05
CA ALA A 231 -24.37 -13.15 -8.96
C ALA A 231 -24.59 -11.73 -8.39
N MET A 232 -23.78 -11.31 -7.42
CA MET A 232 -23.83 -9.93 -6.90
C MET A 232 -23.44 -8.91 -7.99
N ALA A 233 -22.40 -9.22 -8.77
CA ALA A 233 -21.97 -8.36 -9.88
C ALA A 233 -23.02 -8.28 -11.00
N ASP A 234 -23.63 -9.41 -11.38
CA ASP A 234 -24.68 -9.48 -12.40
C ASP A 234 -25.92 -8.65 -11.99
N LYS A 235 -26.22 -8.55 -10.68
CA LYS A 235 -27.30 -7.73 -10.13
C LYS A 235 -26.94 -6.25 -9.95
N GLY A 236 -25.69 -5.87 -10.20
CA GLY A 236 -25.18 -4.52 -9.96
C GLY A 236 -25.00 -4.17 -8.48
N GLU A 237 -25.08 -5.14 -7.56
CA GLU A 237 -24.84 -4.93 -6.12
C GLU A 237 -23.37 -4.58 -5.84
N ILE A 238 -22.47 -5.15 -6.63
CA ILE A 238 -21.04 -4.85 -6.63
C ILE A 238 -20.50 -4.66 -8.05
N LYS A 239 -19.32 -4.05 -8.18
CA LYS A 239 -18.48 -4.16 -9.39
C LYS A 239 -17.19 -4.93 -9.09
N ILE A 240 -16.67 -5.61 -10.11
CA ILE A 240 -15.38 -6.29 -10.07
C ILE A 240 -14.56 -5.73 -11.22
N ILE A 241 -13.55 -4.91 -10.91
CA ILE A 241 -12.76 -4.16 -11.90
C ILE A 241 -11.26 -4.33 -11.65
N GLY A 242 -10.48 -3.94 -12.65
CA GLY A 242 -9.02 -3.94 -12.60
C GLY A 242 -8.45 -2.54 -12.51
N ALA A 243 -7.25 -2.43 -11.96
CA ALA A 243 -6.42 -1.25 -12.14
C ALA A 243 -4.94 -1.63 -12.17
N TYR A 244 -4.14 -0.69 -12.64
CA TYR A 244 -2.69 -0.79 -12.73
C TYR A 244 -2.05 0.42 -12.04
N TYR A 245 -1.15 0.15 -11.10
CA TYR A 245 -0.43 1.18 -10.34
C TYR A 245 0.95 1.45 -10.95
N ASP A 246 1.18 2.70 -11.34
CA ASP A 246 2.48 3.21 -11.79
C ASP A 246 3.32 3.60 -10.56
N LEU A 247 4.49 2.97 -10.41
CA LEU A 247 5.33 3.15 -9.22
C LEU A 247 6.09 4.48 -9.25
N ASN A 248 6.26 5.10 -10.42
CA ASN A 248 7.04 6.33 -10.59
C ASN A 248 6.18 7.56 -10.28
N THR A 249 4.92 7.55 -10.70
CA THR A 249 3.98 8.67 -10.60
C THR A 249 2.99 8.52 -9.45
N GLY A 250 2.77 7.30 -8.98
CA GLY A 250 1.71 6.99 -8.02
C GLY A 250 0.31 6.94 -8.64
N GLU A 251 0.19 6.99 -9.97
CA GLU A 251 -1.10 6.93 -10.66
C GLU A 251 -1.70 5.52 -10.62
N VAL A 252 -3.01 5.44 -10.37
CA VAL A 252 -3.83 4.24 -10.56
C VAL A 252 -4.66 4.38 -11.83
N ILE A 253 -4.31 3.58 -12.84
CA ILE A 253 -4.99 3.50 -14.12
C ILE A 253 -6.04 2.39 -14.07
N PHE A 254 -7.33 2.74 -14.08
CA PHE A 254 -8.42 1.77 -14.08
C PHE A 254 -8.57 1.10 -15.48
N LEU A 255 -8.79 -0.23 -15.49
CA LEU A 255 -8.85 -1.08 -16.69
C LEU A 255 -10.28 -1.48 -17.06
#